data_AF-A0A1B8QFG8-F1
#
_entry.id   AF-A0A1B8QFG8-F1
#
_cell.length_a   1.000
_cell.length_b   1.000
_cell.length_c   1.000
_cell.angle_alpha   90.00
_cell.angle_beta   90.00
_cell.angle_gamma   90.00
#
_symmetry.space_group_name_H-M   'P 1'
#
loop_
_entity.id
_entity.type
_entity.pdbx_description
1 polymer ?
#
loop_
_entity_poly.entity_id
_entity_poly.type
_entity_poly.pdbx_seq_one_letter_code
_entity_poly.pdbx_strand_id
1 'polypeptide(L)'
;MYSVTTPSRKTHLKHWLHYRLNSRRILSQPSNIDLHTSRIVTALELDEVEPLQGALTDMFYGCWYDVPFFGQRILQQVEHKLNAKTLAGFQRCVDSVDYMFSVSELATRWSVLVMPSMHAYQHQLRISIDDSRAVAHQTIAILLDLLEELDEGVDEDDIQAEIEAVEQEFFTHCVTCDDRMAFFIVWWELAKKKWAFHEGWRVCRQRFEKQPLINEQMQLPSSDHQVLPSAESSDSVQAQ
;
A
#
# COMPACT_ATOMS: atom_id res chain seq x y z
N MET A 1 24.46 11.06 7.91
CA MET A 1 24.84 10.18 6.78
C MET A 1 24.25 8.81 7.07
N TYR A 2 23.06 8.50 6.52
CA TYR A 2 22.49 7.17 6.65
C TYR A 2 22.99 6.35 5.47
N SER A 3 23.95 5.46 5.74
CA SER A 3 24.35 4.42 4.79
C SER A 3 23.28 3.35 4.84
N VAL A 4 22.33 3.39 3.90
CA VAL A 4 21.39 2.29 3.69
C VAL A 4 22.18 1.23 2.93
N THR A 5 22.78 0.28 3.65
CA THR A 5 23.39 -0.89 3.03
C THR A 5 22.28 -1.75 2.46
N THR A 6 22.01 -1.60 1.16
CA THR A 6 21.06 -2.45 0.43
C THR A 6 21.47 -3.91 0.64
N PRO A 7 20.58 -4.79 1.13
CA PRO A 7 20.92 -6.20 1.33
C PRO A 7 21.40 -6.84 0.03
N SER A 8 22.41 -7.70 0.10
CA SER A 8 22.79 -8.54 -1.04
C SER A 8 21.56 -9.28 -1.57
N ARG A 9 21.41 -9.36 -2.90
CA ARG A 9 20.31 -10.08 -3.58
C ARG A 9 20.08 -11.49 -3.01
N LYS A 10 21.16 -12.17 -2.59
CA LYS A 10 21.12 -13.50 -1.95
C LYS A 10 20.48 -13.45 -0.55
N THR A 11 20.82 -12.44 0.25
CA THR A 11 20.25 -12.21 1.58
C THR A 11 18.77 -11.86 1.48
N HIS A 12 18.41 -10.96 0.55
CA HIS A 12 17.02 -10.59 0.30
C HIS A 12 16.16 -11.81 -0.07
N LEU A 13 16.63 -12.65 -0.99
CA LEU A 13 15.93 -13.89 -1.36
C LEU A 13 15.76 -14.84 -0.17
N LYS A 14 16.79 -14.95 0.69
CA LYS A 14 16.73 -15.79 1.89
C LYS A 14 15.64 -15.30 2.85
N HIS A 15 15.52 -13.99 3.08
CA HIS A 15 14.46 -13.41 3.93
C HIS A 15 13.07 -13.75 3.37
N TRP A 16 12.87 -13.60 2.06
CA TRP A 16 11.62 -13.98 1.40
C TRP A 16 11.26 -15.46 1.54
N LEU A 17 12.24 -16.36 1.42
CA LEU A 17 12.01 -17.80 1.63
C LEU A 17 11.61 -18.11 3.07
N HIS A 18 12.27 -17.49 4.06
CA HIS A 18 11.91 -17.64 5.47
C HIS A 18 10.52 -17.08 5.76
N TYR A 19 10.18 -15.91 5.19
CA TYR A 19 8.86 -15.30 5.38
C TYR A 19 7.75 -16.22 4.88
N ARG A 20 7.91 -16.78 3.66
CA ARG A 20 6.94 -17.73 3.08
C ARG A 20 6.83 -19.03 3.88
N LEU A 21 7.96 -19.55 4.38
CA LEU A 21 7.96 -20.74 5.23
C LEU A 21 7.17 -20.51 6.52
N ASN A 22 7.43 -19.39 7.21
CA ASN A 22 6.74 -19.04 8.45
C ASN A 22 5.25 -18.81 8.21
N SER A 23 4.89 -18.16 7.09
CA SER A 23 3.49 -17.94 6.69
C SER A 23 2.73 -19.26 6.52
N ARG A 24 3.34 -20.27 5.88
CA ARG A 24 2.72 -21.60 5.70
C ARG A 24 2.54 -22.34 7.03
N ARG A 25 3.47 -22.18 7.97
CA ARG A 25 3.37 -22.81 9.30
C ARG A 25 2.24 -22.23 10.14
N ILE A 26 1.95 -20.94 10.01
CA ILE A 26 0.84 -20.29 10.71
C ILE A 26 -0.52 -20.88 10.29
N LEU A 27 -0.69 -21.28 9.02
CA LEU A 27 -1.94 -21.90 8.56
C LEU A 27 -2.32 -23.17 9.34
N SER A 28 -1.33 -23.96 9.79
CA SER A 28 -1.59 -25.17 10.58
C SER A 28 -1.60 -24.91 12.09
N GLN A 29 -1.06 -23.77 12.55
CA GLN A 29 -1.01 -23.39 13.96
C GLN A 29 -1.35 -21.89 14.12
N PRO A 30 -2.62 -21.49 13.92
CA PRO A 30 -2.98 -20.07 13.82
C PRO A 30 -2.73 -19.26 15.09
N SER A 31 -2.76 -19.90 16.27
CA SER A 31 -2.56 -19.25 17.57
C SER A 31 -1.15 -19.36 18.14
N ASN A 32 -0.18 -19.87 17.36
CA ASN A 32 1.19 -20.03 17.84
C ASN A 32 1.97 -18.70 17.74
N ILE A 33 2.19 -18.07 18.88
CA ILE A 33 2.85 -16.76 18.98
C ILE A 33 4.31 -16.77 18.51
N ASP A 34 5.03 -17.87 18.69
CA ASP A 34 6.44 -17.97 18.27
C ASP A 34 6.57 -17.97 16.75
N LEU A 35 5.62 -18.60 16.05
CA LEU A 35 5.57 -18.58 14.58
C LEU A 35 5.22 -17.18 14.05
N HIS A 36 4.27 -16.49 14.67
CA HIS A 36 3.95 -15.11 14.33
C HIS A 36 5.12 -14.17 14.58
N THR A 37 5.76 -14.28 15.74
CA THR A 37 6.94 -13.49 16.10
C THR A 37 8.08 -13.72 15.10
N SER A 38 8.37 -14.98 14.76
CA SER A 38 9.38 -15.32 13.75
C SER A 38 9.07 -14.70 12.38
N ARG A 39 7.79 -14.68 11.99
CA ARG A 39 7.36 -14.07 10.74
C ARG A 39 7.49 -12.55 10.75
N ILE A 40 7.11 -11.90 11.85
CA ILE A 40 7.25 -10.44 12.03
C ILE A 40 8.72 -10.04 12.00
N VAL A 41 9.59 -10.75 12.72
CA VAL A 41 11.04 -10.51 12.70
C VAL A 41 11.59 -10.68 11.28
N THR A 42 11.18 -11.73 10.56
CA THR A 42 11.61 -11.90 9.16
C THR A 42 11.09 -10.77 8.26
N ALA A 43 9.88 -10.26 8.51
CA ALA A 43 9.31 -9.17 7.74
C ALA A 43 9.96 -7.80 8.01
N LEU A 44 10.56 -7.61 9.18
CA LEU A 44 11.36 -6.42 9.49
C LEU A 44 12.65 -6.37 8.65
N GLU A 45 13.17 -7.54 8.25
CA GLU A 45 14.37 -7.67 7.41
C GLU A 45 14.10 -7.54 5.90
N LEU A 46 12.84 -7.36 5.50
CA LEU A 46 12.44 -7.04 4.13
C LEU A 46 12.44 -5.53 3.92
N ASP A 47 12.60 -5.06 2.69
CA ASP A 47 12.47 -3.63 2.39
C ASP A 47 10.97 -3.24 2.30
N GLU A 48 10.13 -4.21 1.92
CA GLU A 48 8.70 -4.08 1.72
C GLU A 48 7.93 -3.93 3.04
N VAL A 49 6.91 -3.08 3.05
CA VAL A 49 6.12 -2.75 4.25
C VAL A 49 4.91 -3.66 4.40
N GLU A 50 4.25 -4.03 3.30
CA GLU A 50 3.04 -4.83 3.34
C GLU A 50 3.20 -6.22 3.99
N PRO A 51 4.33 -6.95 3.82
CA PRO A 51 4.52 -8.23 4.48
C PRO A 51 4.51 -8.12 6.01
N LEU A 52 5.03 -7.01 6.55
CA LEU A 52 5.01 -6.74 7.99
C LEU A 52 3.59 -6.44 8.46
N GLN A 53 2.87 -5.56 7.76
CA GLN A 53 1.46 -5.27 8.08
C GLN A 53 0.60 -6.53 8.02
N GLY A 54 0.79 -7.38 6.99
CA GLY A 54 0.06 -8.63 6.85
C GLY A 54 0.37 -9.63 7.99
N ALA A 55 1.65 -9.74 8.37
CA ALA A 55 2.07 -10.60 9.49
C ALA A 55 1.50 -10.14 10.83
N LEU A 56 1.48 -8.83 11.10
CA LEU A 56 0.85 -8.26 12.29
C LEU A 56 -0.66 -8.53 12.30
N THR A 57 -1.32 -8.37 11.17
CA THR A 57 -2.76 -8.62 11.05
C THR A 57 -3.10 -10.07 11.41
N ASP A 58 -2.34 -11.03 10.86
CA ASP A 58 -2.54 -12.44 11.18
C ASP A 58 -2.23 -12.76 12.64
N MET A 59 -1.23 -12.11 13.26
CA MET A 59 -0.93 -12.27 14.68
C MET A 59 -2.06 -11.73 15.55
N PHE A 60 -2.58 -10.54 15.25
CA PHE A 60 -3.65 -9.92 16.01
C PHE A 60 -4.96 -10.73 15.91
N TYR A 61 -5.18 -11.43 14.80
CA TYR A 61 -6.30 -12.36 14.62
C TYR A 61 -6.07 -13.70 15.33
N GLY A 62 -4.94 -14.35 15.06
CA GLY A 62 -4.64 -15.71 15.54
C GLY A 62 -4.33 -15.79 17.03
N CYS A 63 -3.70 -14.74 17.58
CA CYS A 63 -3.31 -14.63 18.99
C CYS A 63 -4.14 -13.56 19.72
N TRP A 64 -5.38 -13.31 19.29
CA TRP A 64 -6.24 -12.21 19.78
C TRP A 64 -6.34 -12.14 21.32
N TYR A 65 -6.35 -13.29 22.00
CA TYR A 65 -6.45 -13.37 23.47
C TYR A 65 -5.23 -12.76 24.17
N ASP A 66 -4.06 -12.88 23.56
CA ASP A 66 -2.78 -12.45 24.14
C ASP A 66 -2.37 -11.03 23.71
N VAL A 67 -3.04 -10.46 22.69
CA VAL A 67 -2.78 -9.12 22.14
C VAL A 67 -2.77 -8.01 23.22
N PRO A 68 -3.70 -7.97 24.19
CA PRO A 68 -3.66 -6.94 25.24
C PRO A 68 -2.37 -6.96 26.09
N PHE A 69 -1.67 -8.10 26.17
CA PHE A 69 -0.49 -8.25 27.01
C PHE A 69 0.82 -7.95 26.28
N PHE A 70 0.96 -8.32 25.01
CA PHE A 70 2.21 -8.11 24.26
C PHE A 70 2.08 -7.11 23.11
N GLY A 71 0.86 -6.75 22.69
CA GLY A 71 0.59 -6.00 21.48
C GLY A 71 1.31 -4.65 21.47
N GLN A 72 1.28 -3.92 22.59
CA GLN A 72 1.99 -2.65 22.72
C GLN A 72 3.50 -2.77 22.44
N ARG A 73 4.13 -3.82 22.97
CA ARG A 73 5.57 -4.07 22.79
C ARG A 73 5.89 -4.40 21.33
N ILE A 74 5.05 -5.19 20.67
CA ILE A 74 5.21 -5.46 19.24
C ILE A 74 5.07 -4.16 18.43
N LEU A 75 4.05 -3.34 18.71
CA LEU A 75 3.83 -2.08 17.98
C LEU A 75 5.02 -1.12 18.10
N GLN A 76 5.60 -0.98 19.28
CA GLN A 76 6.83 -0.18 19.49
C GLN A 76 8.02 -0.68 18.66
N GLN A 77 8.12 -1.99 18.39
CA GLN A 77 9.22 -2.53 17.58
C GLN A 77 9.05 -2.23 16.09
N VAL A 78 7.81 -2.13 15.61
CA VAL A 78 7.47 -2.03 14.18
C VAL A 78 7.09 -0.62 13.73
N GLU A 79 6.91 0.32 14.67
CA GLU A 79 6.37 1.66 14.40
C GLU A 79 7.14 2.43 13.33
N HIS A 80 8.46 2.27 13.28
CA HIS A 80 9.33 2.98 12.33
C HIS A 80 9.08 2.56 10.86
N LYS A 81 8.48 1.39 10.62
CA LYS A 81 8.25 0.85 9.27
C LYS A 81 6.80 1.03 8.79
N LEU A 82 5.86 1.26 9.71
CA LEU A 82 4.44 1.38 9.39
C LEU A 82 4.00 2.85 9.33
N ASN A 83 2.99 3.14 8.50
CA ASN A 83 2.39 4.47 8.48
C ASN A 83 1.47 4.68 9.71
N ALA A 84 1.23 5.96 10.05
CA ALA A 84 0.45 6.34 11.23
C ALA A 84 -0.99 5.79 11.23
N LYS A 85 -1.66 5.72 10.06
CA LYS A 85 -3.03 5.19 9.96
C LYS A 85 -3.06 3.70 10.29
N THR A 86 -2.13 2.93 9.73
CA THR A 86 -1.99 1.49 10.00
C THR A 86 -1.69 1.25 11.49
N LEU A 87 -0.76 2.01 12.07
CA LEU A 87 -0.43 1.91 13.49
C LEU A 87 -1.64 2.21 14.39
N ALA A 88 -2.38 3.27 14.11
CA ALA A 88 -3.59 3.62 14.86
C ALA A 88 -4.64 2.49 14.82
N GLY A 89 -4.80 1.82 13.67
CA GLY A 89 -5.69 0.67 13.56
C GLY A 89 -5.30 -0.49 14.46
N PHE A 90 -4.01 -0.85 14.53
CA PHE A 90 -3.55 -1.87 15.46
C PHE A 90 -3.63 -1.43 16.92
N GLN A 91 -3.35 -0.15 17.21
CA GLN A 91 -3.44 0.39 18.56
C GLN A 91 -4.86 0.24 19.14
N ARG A 92 -5.91 0.45 18.33
CA ARG A 92 -7.30 0.21 18.74
C ARG A 92 -7.55 -1.24 19.20
N CYS A 93 -6.86 -2.22 18.60
CA CYS A 93 -6.94 -3.61 19.03
C CYS A 93 -6.21 -3.86 20.36
N VAL A 94 -5.06 -3.20 20.58
CA VAL A 94 -4.34 -3.26 21.86
C VAL A 94 -5.16 -2.64 22.99
N ASP A 95 -5.78 -1.50 22.72
CA ASP A 95 -6.61 -0.75 23.67
C ASP A 95 -7.97 -1.43 23.92
N SER A 96 -8.22 -2.61 23.32
CA SER A 96 -9.47 -3.36 23.40
C SER A 96 -10.72 -2.56 22.96
N VAL A 97 -10.51 -1.55 22.11
CA VAL A 97 -11.59 -0.79 21.46
C VAL A 97 -12.21 -1.62 20.34
N ASP A 98 -11.37 -2.33 19.58
CA ASP A 98 -11.75 -3.24 18.51
C ASP A 98 -11.10 -4.62 18.68
N TYR A 99 -11.59 -5.59 17.92
CA TYR A 99 -10.93 -6.88 17.71
C TYR A 99 -10.58 -7.07 16.24
N MET A 100 -9.55 -7.87 15.97
CA MET A 100 -9.23 -8.27 14.60
C MET A 100 -10.22 -9.33 14.13
N PHE A 101 -10.96 -9.04 13.06
CA PHE A 101 -11.90 -9.97 12.43
C PHE A 101 -11.26 -10.69 11.24
N SER A 102 -11.96 -11.70 10.70
CA SER A 102 -11.52 -12.47 9.53
C SER A 102 -11.46 -11.67 8.23
N VAL A 103 -12.05 -10.47 8.23
CA VAL A 103 -11.95 -9.46 7.17
C VAL A 103 -11.54 -8.14 7.81
N SER A 104 -10.51 -7.48 7.28
CA SER A 104 -9.98 -6.25 7.88
C SER A 104 -9.40 -5.29 6.85
N GLU A 105 -9.50 -3.98 7.11
CA GLU A 105 -8.75 -2.94 6.36
C GLU A 105 -7.25 -3.00 6.63
N LEU A 106 -6.83 -3.64 7.73
CA LEU A 106 -5.42 -3.80 8.08
C LEU A 106 -4.78 -4.98 7.35
N ALA A 107 -5.57 -5.92 6.83
CA ALA A 107 -5.04 -7.04 6.06
C ALA A 107 -4.49 -6.58 4.71
N THR A 108 -3.38 -7.17 4.30
CA THR A 108 -2.77 -6.98 2.98
C THR A 108 -2.85 -8.30 2.21
N ARG A 109 -2.47 -8.28 0.92
CA ARG A 109 -2.33 -9.52 0.14
C ARG A 109 -1.35 -10.53 0.74
N TRP A 110 -0.52 -10.12 1.68
CA TRP A 110 0.42 -10.97 2.40
C TRP A 110 -0.16 -11.60 3.66
N SER A 111 -1.35 -11.20 4.10
CA SER A 111 -2.09 -11.87 5.17
C SER A 111 -2.51 -13.29 4.72
N VAL A 112 -2.43 -14.25 5.63
CA VAL A 112 -2.77 -15.66 5.37
C VAL A 112 -3.93 -16.18 6.21
N LEU A 113 -4.30 -15.49 7.29
CA LEU A 113 -5.45 -15.81 8.13
C LEU A 113 -6.60 -14.81 7.92
N VAL A 114 -6.28 -13.55 7.65
CA VAL A 114 -7.26 -12.46 7.50
C VAL A 114 -7.35 -12.02 6.04
N MET A 115 -8.58 -11.86 5.54
CA MET A 115 -8.83 -11.35 4.20
C MET A 115 -8.82 -9.81 4.18
N PRO A 116 -8.20 -9.17 3.17
CA PRO A 116 -8.36 -7.74 2.94
C PRO A 116 -9.82 -7.36 2.73
N SER A 117 -10.26 -6.29 3.39
CA SER A 117 -11.63 -5.79 3.20
C SER A 117 -11.82 -5.15 1.82
N MET A 118 -13.04 -5.21 1.31
CA MET A 118 -13.44 -4.51 0.07
C MET A 118 -13.56 -2.99 0.24
N HIS A 119 -13.43 -2.47 1.46
CA HIS A 119 -13.33 -1.04 1.75
C HIS A 119 -11.91 -0.48 1.49
N ALA A 120 -10.92 -1.37 1.33
CA ALA A 120 -9.63 -0.99 0.76
C ALA A 120 -9.84 -0.50 -0.67
N TYR A 121 -9.19 0.60 -1.04
CA TYR A 121 -9.43 1.27 -2.32
C TYR A 121 -9.31 0.29 -3.50
N GLN A 122 -10.20 0.37 -4.49
CA GLN A 122 -10.19 -0.53 -5.65
C GLN A 122 -8.84 -0.57 -6.41
N HIS A 123 -8.03 0.49 -6.33
CA HIS A 123 -6.66 0.50 -6.87
C HIS A 123 -5.67 -0.28 -6.00
N GLN A 124 -5.82 -0.28 -4.67
CA GLN A 124 -5.02 -1.09 -3.73
C GLN A 124 -5.28 -2.59 -3.88
N LEU A 125 -6.43 -2.98 -4.43
CA LEU A 125 -6.69 -4.37 -4.81
C LEU A 125 -5.89 -4.81 -6.05
N ARG A 126 -5.34 -3.87 -6.83
CA ARG A 126 -4.58 -4.16 -8.07
C ARG A 126 -3.08 -3.95 -7.91
N ILE A 127 -2.66 -2.89 -7.22
CA ILE A 127 -1.25 -2.55 -7.00
C ILE A 127 -1.05 -2.03 -5.59
N SER A 128 -0.02 -2.53 -4.92
CA SER A 128 0.38 -2.02 -3.62
C SER A 128 1.47 -0.95 -3.64
N ILE A 129 1.69 -0.32 -2.49
CA ILE A 129 2.77 0.66 -2.31
C ILE A 129 4.14 0.05 -2.63
N ASP A 130 4.35 -1.22 -2.29
CA ASP A 130 5.60 -1.91 -2.53
C ASP A 130 5.77 -2.26 -4.02
N ASP A 131 4.68 -2.67 -4.68
CA ASP A 131 4.66 -2.92 -6.13
C ASP A 131 4.99 -1.63 -6.91
N SER A 132 4.34 -0.51 -6.57
CA SER A 132 4.60 0.80 -7.19
C SER A 132 6.05 1.24 -7.03
N ARG A 133 6.64 1.04 -5.84
CA ARG A 133 8.06 1.37 -5.58
C ARG A 133 8.99 0.48 -6.38
N ALA A 134 8.71 -0.82 -6.45
CA ALA A 134 9.52 -1.77 -7.20
C ALA A 134 9.55 -1.42 -8.69
N VAL A 135 8.37 -1.16 -9.29
CA VAL A 135 8.28 -0.73 -10.69
C VAL A 135 9.04 0.58 -10.90
N ALA A 136 8.83 1.58 -10.04
CA ALA A 136 9.51 2.86 -10.17
C ALA A 136 11.03 2.74 -10.10
N HIS A 137 11.56 2.01 -9.10
CA HIS A 137 13.00 1.82 -8.97
C HIS A 137 13.60 1.05 -10.15
N GLN A 138 12.89 0.04 -10.66
CA GLN A 138 13.35 -0.70 -11.84
C GLN A 138 13.39 0.19 -13.08
N THR A 139 12.34 0.97 -13.33
CA THR A 139 12.30 1.92 -14.46
C THR A 139 13.40 2.98 -14.35
N ILE A 140 13.59 3.56 -13.16
CA ILE A 140 14.67 4.55 -12.94
C ILE A 140 16.04 3.93 -13.22
N ALA A 141 16.31 2.73 -12.69
CA ALA A 141 17.60 2.07 -12.90
C ALA A 141 17.88 1.85 -14.40
N ILE A 142 16.92 1.26 -15.13
CA ILE A 142 17.08 1.00 -16.56
C ILE A 142 17.30 2.30 -17.35
N LEU A 143 16.49 3.32 -17.11
CA LEU A 143 16.61 4.59 -17.85
C LEU A 143 17.91 5.33 -17.55
N LEU A 144 18.42 5.27 -16.31
CA LEU A 144 19.70 5.89 -15.97
C LEU A 144 20.88 5.08 -16.52
N ASP A 145 20.83 3.76 -16.50
CA ASP A 145 21.86 2.90 -17.10
C ASP A 145 21.97 3.17 -18.63
N LEU A 146 20.83 3.26 -19.33
CA LEU A 146 20.80 3.61 -20.76
C LEU A 146 21.34 5.02 -21.05
N LEU A 147 21.09 5.99 -20.16
CA LEU A 147 21.65 7.33 -20.30
C LEU A 147 23.18 7.33 -20.15
N GLU A 148 23.71 6.53 -19.23
CA GLU A 148 25.16 6.36 -19.06
C GLU A 148 25.78 5.72 -20.32
N GLU A 149 25.11 4.73 -20.94
CA GLU A 149 25.56 4.13 -22.21
C GLU A 149 25.58 5.13 -23.38
N LEU A 150 24.60 6.04 -23.46
CA LEU A 150 24.61 7.15 -24.44
C LEU A 150 25.80 8.08 -24.24
N ASP A 151 26.10 8.45 -22.99
CA ASP A 151 27.23 9.31 -22.66
C ASP A 151 28.58 8.64 -22.97
N GLU A 152 28.65 7.30 -22.94
CA GLU A 152 29.82 6.50 -23.31
C GLU A 152 30.02 6.33 -24.83
N GLY A 153 29.09 6.85 -25.65
CA GLY A 153 29.19 6.85 -27.11
C GLY A 153 28.81 5.52 -27.77
N VAL A 154 27.93 4.75 -27.13
CA VAL A 154 27.23 3.60 -27.73
C VAL A 154 26.28 4.10 -28.84
N ASP A 155 25.80 3.20 -29.71
CA ASP A 155 24.91 3.53 -30.84
C ASP A 155 23.66 4.31 -30.36
N GLU A 156 23.62 5.60 -30.70
CA GLU A 156 22.61 6.55 -30.21
C GLU A 156 21.19 6.17 -30.65
N ASP A 157 21.04 5.63 -31.86
CA ASP A 157 19.74 5.28 -32.42
C ASP A 157 19.14 4.05 -31.70
N ASP A 158 19.97 3.05 -31.39
CA ASP A 158 19.54 1.84 -30.69
C ASP A 158 19.15 2.13 -29.23
N ILE A 159 19.98 2.92 -28.52
CA ILE A 159 19.68 3.26 -27.12
C ILE A 159 18.45 4.17 -27.02
N GLN A 160 18.29 5.12 -27.94
CA GLN A 160 17.10 5.98 -27.97
C GLN A 160 15.83 5.15 -28.20
N ALA A 161 15.87 4.13 -29.07
CA ALA A 161 14.75 3.22 -29.27
C ALA A 161 14.44 2.38 -28.02
N GLU A 162 15.46 1.97 -27.25
CA GLU A 162 15.27 1.23 -26.00
C GLU A 162 14.66 2.11 -24.90
N ILE A 163 15.13 3.36 -24.76
CA ILE A 163 14.54 4.35 -23.85
C ILE A 163 13.03 4.52 -24.15
N GLU A 164 12.69 4.72 -25.42
CA GLU A 164 11.27 4.88 -25.83
C GLU A 164 10.43 3.64 -25.51
N ALA A 165 10.99 2.44 -25.68
CA ALA A 165 10.31 1.19 -25.33
C ALA A 165 10.05 1.08 -23.82
N VAL A 166 11.05 1.38 -22.99
CA VAL A 166 10.94 1.35 -21.52
C VAL A 166 9.94 2.38 -21.02
N GLU A 167 9.98 3.61 -21.54
CA GLU A 167 9.04 4.66 -21.18
C GLU A 167 7.60 4.28 -21.57
N GLN A 168 7.41 3.70 -22.76
CA GLN A 168 6.09 3.27 -23.22
C GLN A 168 5.51 2.12 -22.40
N GLU A 169 6.33 1.14 -22.00
CA GLU A 169 5.93 0.07 -21.08
C GLU A 169 5.52 0.65 -19.73
N PHE A 170 6.33 1.57 -19.18
CA PHE A 170 6.06 2.23 -17.91
C PHE A 170 4.76 3.04 -17.93
N PHE A 171 4.50 3.83 -18.98
CA PHE A 171 3.24 4.56 -19.12
C PHE A 171 2.04 3.63 -19.20
N THR A 172 2.18 2.53 -19.94
CA THR A 172 1.11 1.51 -20.07
C THR A 172 0.76 0.91 -18.71
N HIS A 173 1.77 0.57 -17.90
CA HIS A 173 1.59 0.11 -16.52
C HIS A 173 0.85 1.16 -15.68
N CYS A 174 1.38 2.39 -15.61
CA CYS A 174 0.82 3.46 -14.80
C CYS A 174 -0.64 3.76 -15.14
N VAL A 175 -0.99 3.82 -16.43
CA VAL A 175 -2.34 4.12 -16.88
C VAL A 175 -3.31 2.95 -16.63
N THR A 176 -2.88 1.72 -16.90
CA THR A 176 -3.73 0.52 -16.76
C THR A 176 -4.09 0.26 -15.30
N CYS A 177 -3.14 0.50 -14.40
CA CYS A 177 -3.30 0.20 -12.99
C CYS A 177 -3.65 1.43 -12.13
N ASP A 178 -3.77 2.61 -12.72
CA ASP A 178 -3.88 3.91 -12.02
C ASP A 178 -2.75 4.09 -10.98
N ASP A 179 -1.54 3.66 -11.34
CA ASP A 179 -0.36 3.68 -10.46
C ASP A 179 0.32 5.06 -10.47
N ARG A 180 -0.38 6.01 -9.85
CA ARG A 180 0.08 7.40 -9.70
C ARG A 180 1.37 7.48 -8.92
N MET A 181 1.52 6.62 -7.92
CA MET A 181 2.68 6.67 -7.04
C MET A 181 3.94 6.26 -7.79
N ALA A 182 3.92 5.16 -8.55
CA ALA A 182 5.06 4.79 -9.38
C ALA A 182 5.42 5.92 -10.34
N PHE A 183 4.41 6.49 -11.04
CA PHE A 183 4.62 7.60 -11.96
C PHE A 183 5.34 8.78 -11.31
N PHE A 184 4.85 9.26 -10.17
CA PHE A 184 5.45 10.41 -9.52
C PHE A 184 6.82 10.10 -8.91
N ILE A 185 7.08 8.90 -8.41
CA ILE A 185 8.44 8.51 -7.96
C ILE A 185 9.43 8.63 -9.13
N VAL A 186 9.11 8.04 -10.28
CA VAL A 186 9.98 8.10 -11.47
C VAL A 186 10.13 9.54 -11.95
N TRP A 187 9.03 10.29 -12.07
CA TRP A 187 9.07 11.69 -12.47
C TRP A 187 10.01 12.52 -11.59
N TRP A 188 9.90 12.41 -10.27
CA TRP A 188 10.71 13.21 -9.36
C TRP A 188 12.18 12.81 -9.39
N GLU A 189 12.50 11.52 -9.45
CA GLU A 189 13.90 11.06 -9.52
C GLU A 189 14.56 11.45 -10.85
N LEU A 190 13.88 11.25 -11.98
CA LEU A 190 14.38 11.67 -13.29
C LEU A 190 14.54 13.19 -13.38
N ALA A 191 13.63 13.97 -12.78
CA ALA A 191 13.76 15.43 -12.74
C ALA A 191 15.01 15.90 -11.99
N LYS A 192 15.38 15.24 -10.89
CA LYS A 192 16.64 15.52 -10.18
C LYS A 192 17.87 15.25 -11.06
N LYS A 193 17.76 14.26 -11.96
CA LYS A 193 18.79 13.87 -12.94
C LYS A 193 18.73 14.68 -14.23
N LYS A 194 17.90 15.73 -14.29
CA LYS A 194 17.71 16.61 -15.47
C LYS A 194 17.26 15.86 -16.73
N TRP A 195 16.46 14.80 -16.55
CA TRP A 195 15.87 14.05 -17.65
C TRP A 195 15.06 14.94 -18.60
N ALA A 196 15.14 14.66 -19.90
CA ALA A 196 14.44 15.39 -20.94
C ALA A 196 13.00 14.86 -21.11
N PHE A 197 12.05 15.40 -20.34
CA PHE A 197 10.65 14.98 -20.43
C PHE A 197 9.98 15.41 -21.75
N HIS A 198 9.79 14.44 -22.66
CA HIS A 198 9.04 14.61 -23.90
C HIS A 198 7.51 14.59 -23.69
N GLU A 199 6.73 14.58 -24.77
CA GLU A 199 5.27 14.72 -24.71
C GLU A 199 4.55 13.57 -23.98
N GLY A 200 5.05 12.33 -24.08
CA GLY A 200 4.42 11.17 -23.44
C GLY A 200 4.32 11.33 -21.91
N TRP A 201 5.40 11.78 -21.28
CA TRP A 201 5.43 12.13 -19.86
C TRP A 201 4.41 13.21 -19.49
N ARG A 202 4.27 14.26 -20.31
CA ARG A 202 3.33 15.36 -20.07
C ARG A 202 1.88 14.87 -20.17
N VAL A 203 1.56 14.05 -21.17
CA VAL A 203 0.24 13.45 -21.34
C VAL A 203 -0.12 12.55 -20.16
N CYS A 204 0.79 11.68 -19.75
CA CYS A 204 0.58 10.77 -18.62
C CYS A 204 0.37 11.55 -17.31
N ARG A 205 1.17 12.59 -17.05
CA ARG A 205 1.02 13.47 -15.89
C ARG A 205 -0.33 14.20 -15.86
N GLN A 206 -0.72 14.82 -16.99
CA GLN A 206 -2.00 15.53 -17.08
C GLN A 206 -3.19 14.62 -16.81
N ARG A 207 -3.11 13.34 -17.19
CA ARG A 207 -4.15 12.36 -16.89
C ARG A 207 -4.36 12.22 -15.38
N PHE A 208 -3.27 12.09 -14.61
CA PHE A 208 -3.36 11.95 -13.15
C PHE A 208 -3.76 13.24 -12.44
N GLU A 209 -3.40 14.40 -12.99
CA GLU A 209 -3.83 15.71 -12.45
C GLU A 209 -5.34 15.97 -12.70
N LYS A 210 -5.89 15.53 -13.84
CA LYS A 210 -7.31 15.74 -14.20
C LYS A 210 -8.29 14.76 -13.57
N GLN A 211 -7.82 13.63 -13.05
CA GLN A 211 -8.64 12.64 -12.37
C GLN A 211 -8.39 12.72 -10.86
N PRO A 212 -9.07 13.60 -10.08
CA PRO A 212 -8.97 13.54 -8.63
C PRO A 212 -9.41 12.15 -8.14
N LEU A 213 -8.87 11.71 -7.00
CA LEU A 213 -9.24 10.43 -6.39
C LEU A 213 -10.78 10.40 -6.25
N ILE A 214 -11.40 9.28 -6.63
CA ILE A 214 -12.88 9.09 -6.66
C ILE A 214 -13.56 9.46 -5.32
N ASN A 215 -12.81 9.58 -4.22
CA ASN A 215 -13.30 10.00 -2.91
C ASN A 215 -13.63 11.49 -2.76
N GLU A 216 -13.31 12.39 -3.70
CA GLU A 216 -13.84 13.77 -3.66
C GLU A 216 -15.25 13.89 -4.25
N GLN A 217 -15.72 12.91 -5.03
CA GLN A 217 -17.05 12.94 -5.64
C GLN A 217 -18.14 12.24 -4.81
N MET A 218 -17.79 11.70 -3.63
CA MET A 218 -18.72 11.10 -2.68
C MET A 218 -18.93 11.96 -1.42
N GLN A 219 -18.87 13.28 -1.55
CA GLN A 219 -19.58 14.14 -0.60
C GLN A 219 -21.07 13.76 -0.67
N LEU A 220 -21.51 13.04 0.37
CA LEU A 220 -22.93 12.78 0.65
C LEU A 220 -23.72 14.07 0.42
N PRO A 221 -24.93 14.02 -0.17
CA PRO A 221 -25.76 15.20 -0.27
C PRO A 221 -25.92 15.77 1.14
N SER A 222 -25.60 17.07 1.28
CA SER A 222 -25.86 17.84 2.48
C SER A 222 -27.27 17.54 2.95
N SER A 223 -27.40 17.17 4.22
CA SER A 223 -28.67 16.95 4.87
C SER A 223 -29.45 18.26 4.93
N ASP A 224 -30.09 18.64 3.84
CA ASP A 224 -31.13 19.64 3.87
C ASP A 224 -32.31 19.04 4.63
N HIS A 225 -32.58 19.70 5.76
CA HIS A 225 -33.71 19.50 6.64
C HIS A 225 -34.98 19.04 5.92
N GLN A 226 -35.29 17.74 6.00
CA GLN A 226 -36.69 17.31 5.96
C GLN A 226 -37.30 17.65 7.30
N VAL A 227 -37.90 18.84 7.37
CA VAL A 227 -38.87 19.21 8.39
C VAL A 227 -40.02 18.19 8.29
N LEU A 228 -40.12 17.31 9.28
CA LEU A 228 -41.30 16.48 9.50
C LEU A 228 -42.52 17.41 9.67
N PRO A 229 -43.64 17.17 8.95
CA PRO A 229 -44.83 17.96 9.17
C PRO A 229 -45.40 17.63 10.56
N SER A 230 -45.51 18.67 11.37
CA SER A 230 -46.18 18.68 12.66
C SER A 230 -47.61 18.16 12.52
N ALA A 231 -47.99 17.21 13.36
CA ALA A 231 -49.36 16.72 13.43
C ALA A 231 -50.30 17.85 13.87
N GLU A 232 -51.18 18.30 12.97
CA GLU A 232 -52.28 19.19 13.30
C GLU A 232 -53.31 18.44 14.14
N SER A 233 -53.50 18.92 15.37
CA SER A 233 -54.60 18.60 16.25
C SER A 233 -55.93 18.95 15.59
N SER A 234 -56.76 17.96 15.27
CA SER A 234 -58.16 18.20 14.94
C SER A 234 -59.01 18.02 16.18
N ASP A 235 -59.49 19.15 16.67
CA ASP A 235 -60.49 19.28 17.73
C ASP A 235 -61.76 18.50 17.38
N SER A 236 -62.28 17.82 18.40
CA SER A 236 -63.63 17.25 18.40
C SER A 236 -64.59 18.29 18.97
N VAL A 237 -65.44 18.86 18.11
CA VAL A 237 -66.63 19.62 18.54
C VAL A 237 -67.87 18.92 18.02
N GLN A 238 -68.77 18.66 18.98
CA GLN A 238 -70.06 18.01 18.89
C GLN A 238 -71.12 18.83 18.11
N ALA A 239 -72.08 18.10 17.52
CA ALA A 239 -73.53 18.38 17.39
C ALA A 239 -74.01 17.73 16.07
N GLN A 240 -75.07 16.93 15.98
CA GLN A 240 -76.35 16.89 16.70
C GLN A 240 -76.81 15.44 16.93
#